data_AF-A0A382U5F8-F1
#
_entry.id   AF-A0A382U5F8-F1
#
_cell.length_a   1.000
_cell.length_b   1.000
_cell.length_c   1.000
_cell.angle_alpha   90.00
_cell.angle_beta   90.00
_cell.angle_gamma   90.00
#
_symmetry.space_group_name_H-M   'P 1'
#
loop_
_entity.id
_entity.type
_entity.pdbx_description
1 polymer ?
#
loop_
_entity_poly.entity_id
_entity_poly.type
_entity_poly.pdbx_seq_one_letter_code
_entity_poly.pdbx_strand_id
1 'polypeptide(L)'
;MMIGLPALFFGVAMALAGFIPVLGGLFVWLPLSLYLFAIGETASAFIILFFGAILAGTLIDNFLRPVIIKKLSSSMNHQSALNHTLITVLSTLAGIIQFGILGLFIGPIIAAMTITIFEVYRLQYSKPSEID
;
A
#
# COMPACT_ATOMS: atom_id res chain seq x y z
N MET A 1 10.16 -25.76 7.14
CA MET A 1 11.45 -26.34 7.59
C MET A 1 12.58 -26.23 6.54
N MET A 2 12.31 -25.78 5.30
CA MET A 2 13.31 -25.79 4.20
C MET A 2 14.38 -24.68 4.21
N ILE A 3 14.33 -23.69 5.10
CA ILE A 3 15.26 -22.53 5.06
C ILE A 3 15.94 -22.27 6.42
N GLY A 4 15.77 -23.14 7.43
CA GLY A 4 16.41 -22.98 8.76
C GLY A 4 16.03 -21.71 9.55
N LEU A 5 15.33 -20.76 8.95
CA LEU A 5 14.87 -19.51 9.55
C LEU A 5 13.54 -19.72 10.29
N PRO A 6 13.33 -19.05 11.44
CA PRO A 6 12.08 -19.09 12.15
C PRO A 6 10.96 -18.48 11.30
N ALA A 7 10.24 -19.33 10.56
CA ALA A 7 9.17 -18.93 9.65
C ALA A 7 8.08 -18.10 10.37
N LEU A 8 7.85 -18.38 11.64
CA LEU A 8 6.93 -17.62 12.48
C LEU A 8 7.43 -16.18 12.73
N PHE A 9 8.73 -15.98 12.94
CA PHE A 9 9.31 -14.65 13.14
C PHE A 9 9.14 -13.78 11.89
N PHE A 10 9.49 -14.31 10.73
CA PHE A 10 9.32 -13.58 9.47
C PHE A 10 7.86 -13.40 9.07
N GLY A 11 6.99 -14.38 9.38
CA GLY A 11 5.54 -14.25 9.18
C GLY A 11 4.95 -13.12 10.03
N VAL A 12 5.32 -13.04 11.31
CA VAL A 12 4.88 -11.96 12.21
C VAL A 12 5.50 -10.62 11.80
N ALA A 13 6.78 -10.59 11.43
CA ALA A 13 7.43 -9.39 10.91
C ALA A 13 6.75 -8.88 9.64
N MET A 14 6.37 -9.78 8.71
CA MET A 14 5.63 -9.44 7.50
C MET A 14 4.22 -8.93 7.80
N ALA A 15 3.54 -9.52 8.81
CA ALA A 15 2.22 -9.07 9.26
C ALA A 15 2.27 -7.65 9.86
N LEU A 16 3.28 -7.37 10.69
CA LEU A 16 3.51 -6.04 11.26
C LEU A 16 3.95 -5.03 10.18
N ALA A 17 4.81 -5.45 9.26
CA ALA A 17 5.22 -4.58 8.16
C ALA A 17 4.06 -4.28 7.21
N GLY A 18 3.09 -5.19 7.05
CA GLY A 18 1.91 -5.03 6.21
C GLY A 18 1.01 -3.84 6.56
N PHE A 19 1.16 -3.24 7.74
CA PHE A 19 0.50 -1.97 8.06
C PHE A 19 0.96 -0.84 7.13
N ILE A 20 2.23 -0.82 6.71
CA ILE A 20 2.74 0.17 5.77
C ILE A 20 2.46 -0.30 4.34
N PRO A 21 1.53 0.32 3.60
CA PRO A 21 1.17 -0.12 2.26
C PRO A 21 2.37 -0.04 1.31
N VAL A 22 2.54 -1.02 0.42
CA VAL A 22 3.55 -1.06 -0.66
C VAL A 22 5.00 -1.16 -0.17
N LEU A 23 5.39 -0.43 0.87
CA LEU A 23 6.76 -0.40 1.41
C LEU A 23 6.99 -1.44 2.50
N GLY A 24 5.96 -1.81 3.25
CA GLY A 24 6.05 -2.72 4.38
C GLY A 24 6.69 -4.06 4.05
N GLY A 25 6.13 -4.76 3.07
CA GLY A 25 6.69 -6.03 2.61
C GLY A 25 8.13 -5.90 2.14
N LEU A 26 8.45 -4.81 1.44
CA LEU A 26 9.80 -4.52 0.93
C LEU A 26 10.85 -4.45 2.05
N PHE A 27 10.50 -3.82 3.18
CA PHE A 27 11.40 -3.74 4.34
C PHE A 27 11.69 -5.09 5.01
N VAL A 28 10.89 -6.13 4.76
CA VAL A 28 11.09 -7.45 5.37
C VAL A 28 11.84 -8.39 4.44
N TRP A 29 11.40 -8.55 3.19
CA TRP A 29 12.02 -9.53 2.28
C TRP A 29 13.34 -9.03 1.68
N LEU A 30 13.52 -7.72 1.50
CA LEU A 30 14.74 -7.18 0.89
C LEU A 30 15.97 -7.38 1.81
N PRO A 31 15.96 -6.96 3.09
CA PRO A 31 17.10 -7.23 3.98
C PRO A 31 17.32 -8.73 4.22
N LEU A 32 16.24 -9.51 4.24
CA LEU A 32 16.34 -10.97 4.35
C LEU A 32 17.06 -11.57 3.14
N SER A 33 16.68 -11.20 1.92
CA SER A 33 17.36 -11.68 0.72
C SER A 33 18.83 -11.27 0.69
N LEU A 34 19.15 -10.05 1.14
CA LEU A 34 20.52 -9.55 1.25
C LEU A 34 21.34 -10.34 2.28
N TYR A 35 20.73 -10.67 3.41
CA TYR A 35 21.34 -11.51 4.45
C TYR A 35 21.65 -12.91 3.92
N LEU A 36 20.72 -13.52 3.16
CA LEU A 36 20.97 -14.84 2.55
C LEU A 36 22.09 -14.81 1.50
N PHE A 37 22.23 -13.70 0.77
CA PHE A 37 23.39 -13.49 -0.11
C PHE A 37 24.71 -13.38 0.69
N ALA A 38 24.69 -12.69 1.84
CA ALA A 38 25.88 -12.50 2.67
C ALA A 38 26.40 -13.80 3.31
N ILE A 39 25.51 -14.75 3.62
CA ILE A 39 25.88 -16.07 4.17
C ILE A 39 26.24 -17.10 3.08
N GLY A 40 26.23 -16.71 1.80
CA GLY A 40 26.61 -17.58 0.68
C GLY A 40 25.50 -18.49 0.15
N GLU A 41 24.27 -18.40 0.67
CA GLU A 41 23.11 -19.16 0.21
C GLU A 41 22.43 -18.47 -0.99
N THR A 42 23.10 -18.49 -2.13
CA THR A 42 22.65 -17.80 -3.35
C THR A 42 21.34 -18.35 -3.92
N ALA A 43 21.10 -19.66 -3.86
CA ALA A 43 19.87 -20.28 -4.35
C ALA A 43 18.64 -19.86 -3.52
N SER A 44 18.75 -19.93 -2.20
CA SER A 44 17.71 -19.49 -1.25
C SER A 44 17.45 -17.99 -1.37
N ALA A 45 18.50 -17.18 -1.52
CA ALA A 45 18.39 -15.73 -1.71
C ALA A 45 17.62 -15.37 -2.99
N PHE A 46 17.91 -16.04 -4.11
CA PHE A 46 17.22 -15.82 -5.37
C PHE A 46 15.75 -16.19 -5.29
N ILE A 47 15.42 -17.31 -4.62
CA ILE A 47 14.02 -17.72 -4.40
C ILE A 47 13.27 -16.65 -3.60
N ILE A 48 13.83 -16.17 -2.49
CA ILE A 48 13.18 -15.15 -1.65
C ILE A 48 13.04 -13.83 -2.41
N LEU A 49 14.06 -13.41 -3.15
CA LEU A 49 14.03 -12.17 -3.93
C LEU A 49 12.99 -12.23 -5.05
N PHE A 50 12.93 -13.32 -5.80
CA PHE A 50 11.97 -13.51 -6.87
C PHE A 50 10.54 -13.64 -6.34
N PHE A 51 10.34 -14.46 -5.31
CA PHE A 51 9.03 -14.67 -4.70
C PHE A 51 8.54 -13.42 -3.96
N GLY A 52 9.43 -12.68 -3.29
CA GLY A 52 9.12 -11.41 -2.62
C GLY A 52 8.78 -10.30 -3.61
N ALA A 53 9.59 -10.09 -4.64
CA ALA A 53 9.32 -9.07 -5.65
C ALA A 53 8.03 -9.35 -6.44
N ILE A 54 7.80 -10.61 -6.84
CA ILE A 54 6.65 -10.97 -7.67
C ILE A 54 5.39 -11.14 -6.81
N LEU A 55 5.37 -12.01 -5.80
CA LEU A 55 4.14 -12.20 -5.03
C LEU A 55 3.81 -10.99 -4.17
N ALA A 56 4.75 -10.47 -3.36
CA ALA A 56 4.43 -9.36 -2.48
C ALA A 56 4.24 -8.06 -3.27
N GLY A 57 5.23 -7.71 -4.11
CA GLY A 57 5.23 -6.44 -4.85
C GLY A 57 4.18 -6.36 -5.96
N THR A 58 4.02 -7.40 -6.78
CA THR A 58 3.11 -7.33 -7.94
C THR A 58 1.74 -7.96 -7.70
N LEU A 59 1.65 -9.05 -6.94
CA LEU A 59 0.39 -9.76 -6.79
C LEU A 59 -0.44 -9.24 -5.61
N ILE A 60 0.16 -9.08 -4.43
CA ILE A 60 -0.57 -8.60 -3.24
C ILE A 60 -0.83 -7.10 -3.31
N ASP A 61 0.21 -6.28 -3.54
CA ASP A 61 0.07 -4.84 -3.42
C ASP A 61 -0.51 -4.17 -4.69
N ASN A 62 -0.22 -4.69 -5.88
CA ASN A 62 -0.68 -4.10 -7.15
C ASN A 62 -1.92 -4.76 -7.75
N PHE A 63 -2.25 -6.01 -7.41
CA PHE A 63 -3.40 -6.72 -8.01
C PHE A 63 -4.49 -7.05 -6.97
N LEU A 64 -4.11 -7.64 -5.84
CA LEU A 64 -5.07 -8.05 -4.81
C LEU A 64 -5.74 -6.84 -4.16
N ARG A 65 -4.97 -5.81 -3.82
CA ARG A 65 -5.48 -4.57 -3.22
C ARG A 65 -6.55 -3.89 -4.09
N PRO A 66 -6.33 -3.59 -5.40
CA PRO A 66 -7.39 -3.01 -6.23
C PRO A 66 -8.55 -3.97 -6.52
N VAL A 67 -8.34 -5.29 -6.60
CA VAL A 67 -9.44 -6.25 -6.80
C VAL A 67 -10.35 -6.31 -5.57
N ILE A 68 -9.79 -6.32 -4.36
CA ILE A 68 -10.55 -6.26 -3.10
C ILE A 68 -11.29 -4.93 -3.01
N ILE A 69 -10.61 -3.81 -3.30
CA ILE A 69 -11.23 -2.48 -3.31
C ILE A 69 -12.33 -2.39 -4.37
N LYS A 70 -12.14 -2.95 -5.57
CA LYS A 70 -13.16 -2.96 -6.64
C LYS A 70 -14.37 -3.81 -6.26
N LYS A 71 -14.18 -4.96 -5.61
CA LYS A 71 -15.28 -5.76 -5.06
C LYS A 71 -16.05 -5.01 -3.96
N LEU A 72 -15.34 -4.32 -3.06
CA LEU A 72 -15.97 -3.55 -1.97
C LEU A 72 -16.65 -2.28 -2.51
N SER A 73 -16.04 -1.61 -3.49
CA SER A 73 -16.54 -0.41 -4.16
C SER A 73 -17.69 -0.70 -5.11
N SER A 74 -17.81 -1.91 -5.69
CA SER A 74 -18.99 -2.26 -6.50
C SER A 74 -20.29 -2.29 -5.69
N SER A 75 -20.21 -2.32 -4.35
CA SER A 75 -21.34 -2.16 -3.43
C SER A 75 -21.58 -0.71 -3.00
N MET A 76 -20.67 0.22 -3.33
CA MET A 76 -20.73 1.65 -3.01
C MET A 76 -20.60 2.45 -4.31
N ASN A 77 -21.74 2.87 -4.88
CA ASN A 77 -21.88 3.71 -6.09
C ASN A 77 -21.29 5.13 -5.96
N HIS A 78 -20.20 5.31 -5.23
CA HIS A 78 -19.47 6.57 -5.13
C HIS A 78 -18.03 6.31 -5.58
N GLN A 79 -17.64 6.96 -6.67
CA GLN A 79 -16.26 7.09 -7.10
C GLN A 79 -15.44 7.54 -5.87
N SER A 80 -14.71 6.62 -5.25
CA SER A 80 -13.89 6.97 -4.09
C SER A 80 -12.81 7.92 -4.59
N ALA A 81 -12.77 9.13 -4.03
CA ALA A 81 -11.78 10.17 -4.28
C ALA A 81 -10.32 9.67 -4.21
N LEU A 82 -10.08 8.53 -3.56
CA LEU A 82 -8.81 7.82 -3.42
C LEU A 82 -8.54 6.75 -4.51
N ASN A 83 -9.14 6.86 -5.70
CA ASN A 83 -8.96 5.87 -6.77
C ASN A 83 -7.50 5.67 -7.24
N HIS A 84 -6.60 6.63 -6.96
CA HIS A 84 -5.19 6.47 -7.22
C HIS A 84 -4.44 5.91 -6.02
N THR A 85 -4.00 4.65 -6.13
CA THR A 85 -3.11 3.96 -5.18
C THR A 85 -1.94 4.84 -4.73
N LEU A 86 -1.41 5.68 -5.64
CA LEU A 86 -0.33 6.62 -5.35
C LEU A 86 -0.70 7.67 -4.28
N ILE A 87 -1.92 8.23 -4.34
CA ILE A 87 -2.40 9.22 -3.37
C ILE A 87 -2.53 8.57 -1.99
N THR A 88 -3.05 7.35 -1.92
CA THR A 88 -3.15 6.60 -0.66
C THR A 88 -1.76 6.34 -0.07
N VAL A 89 -0.79 5.89 -0.89
CA VAL A 89 0.58 5.63 -0.42
C VAL A 89 1.25 6.94 0.05
N LEU A 90 1.23 7.99 -0.77
CA LEU A 90 1.82 9.28 -0.42
C LEU A 90 1.19 9.89 0.83
N SER A 91 -0.14 9.84 0.95
CA SER A 91 -0.84 10.37 2.12
C SER A 91 -0.55 9.56 3.39
N THR A 92 -0.50 8.21 3.31
CA THR A 92 -0.05 7.40 4.46
C THR A 92 1.39 7.72 4.86
N LEU A 93 2.31 7.85 3.89
CA LEU A 93 3.71 8.15 4.18
C LEU A 93 3.87 9.55 4.80
N ALA A 94 3.24 10.57 4.21
CA ALA A 94 3.24 11.93 4.74
C ALA A 94 2.61 11.98 6.14
N GLY A 95 1.52 11.23 6.35
CA GLY A 95 0.88 11.10 7.66
C GLY A 95 1.81 10.47 8.68
N ILE A 96 2.50 9.37 8.33
CA ILE A 96 3.44 8.68 9.23
C ILE A 96 4.60 9.60 9.63
N ILE A 97 5.15 10.37 8.69
CA ILE A 97 6.24 11.31 8.96
C ILE A 97 5.78 12.39 9.96
N GLN A 98 4.55 12.88 9.86
CA GLN A 98 4.05 13.97 10.69
C GLN A 98 3.48 13.52 12.05
N PHE A 99 2.78 12.37 12.09
CA PHE A 99 1.98 11.92 13.23
C PHE A 99 2.38 10.53 13.76
N GLY A 100 3.45 9.93 13.24
CA GLY A 100 3.89 8.59 13.62
C GLY A 100 2.88 7.51 13.22
N ILE A 101 2.69 6.50 14.09
CA ILE A 101 1.80 5.35 13.78
C ILE A 101 0.36 5.78 13.50
N LEU A 102 -0.14 6.84 14.16
CA LEU A 102 -1.49 7.37 13.96
C LEU A 102 -1.63 8.03 12.58
N GLY A 103 -0.52 8.48 12.02
CA GLY A 103 -0.41 9.03 10.67
C GLY A 103 -0.88 8.09 9.56
N LEU A 104 -0.83 6.77 9.80
CA LEU A 104 -1.35 5.76 8.88
C LEU A 104 -2.85 5.94 8.60
N PHE A 105 -3.62 6.41 9.59
CA PHE A 105 -5.04 6.69 9.45
C PHE A 105 -5.28 8.17 9.08
N ILE A 106 -4.61 9.08 9.78
CA ILE A 106 -4.83 10.53 9.63
C ILE A 106 -4.46 11.01 8.22
N GLY A 107 -3.37 10.50 7.63
CA GLY A 107 -2.93 10.90 6.29
C GLY A 107 -3.99 10.69 5.20
N PRO A 108 -4.48 9.46 4.99
CA PRO A 108 -5.54 9.17 4.02
C PRO A 108 -6.84 9.91 4.29
N ILE A 109 -7.22 10.11 5.56
CA ILE A 109 -8.42 10.87 5.92
C ILE A 109 -8.31 12.31 5.45
N ILE A 110 -7.19 12.98 5.74
CA ILE A 110 -6.97 14.36 5.28
C ILE A 110 -6.99 14.44 3.76
N ALA A 111 -6.29 13.52 3.07
CA ALA A 111 -6.28 13.48 1.61
C ALA A 111 -7.69 13.29 1.01
N ALA A 112 -8.49 12.38 1.58
CA ALA A 112 -9.87 12.17 1.16
C ALA A 112 -10.72 13.45 1.32
N MET A 113 -10.61 14.12 2.47
CA MET A 113 -11.33 15.36 2.73
C MET A 113 -10.93 16.46 1.74
N THR A 114 -9.64 16.63 1.48
CA THR A 114 -9.14 17.62 0.52
C THR A 114 -9.69 17.37 -0.88
N ILE A 115 -9.62 16.13 -1.37
CA ILE A 115 -10.13 15.79 -2.72
C ILE A 115 -11.64 16.02 -2.78
N THR A 116 -12.37 15.64 -1.74
CA THR A 116 -13.83 15.85 -1.67
C THR A 116 -14.18 17.34 -1.73
N ILE A 117 -13.43 18.20 -1.04
CA ILE A 117 -13.63 19.66 -1.10
C ILE A 117 -13.40 20.18 -2.52
N PHE A 118 -12.32 19.75 -3.18
CA PHE A 118 -12.05 20.14 -4.58
C PHE A 118 -13.11 19.63 -5.55
N GLU A 119 -13.64 18.43 -5.33
CA GLU A 119 -14.70 17.86 -6.15
C GLU A 119 -16.01 18.63 -6.01
N VAL A 120 -16.40 18.98 -4.78
CA VAL A 120 -17.57 19.84 -4.52
C VAL A 120 -17.40 21.21 -5.17
N TYR A 121 -16.21 21.81 -5.05
CA TYR A 121 -15.91 23.09 -5.69
C TYR A 121 -16.02 22.97 -7.22
N ARG A 122 -15.42 21.94 -7.82
CA ARG A 122 -15.51 21.69 -9.26
C ARG A 122 -16.96 21.54 -9.71
N LEU A 123 -17.79 20.80 -8.97
CA LEU A 123 -19.20 20.60 -9.31
C LEU A 123 -20.02 21.90 -9.26
N GLN A 124 -19.74 22.79 -8.31
CA GLN A 124 -20.44 24.08 -8.22
C GLN A 124 -20.05 25.04 -9.34
N TYR A 125 -18.77 25.09 -9.72
CA TYR A 125 -18.26 26.05 -10.71
C TYR A 125 -18.19 25.50 -12.14
N SER A 126 -18.37 24.20 -12.36
CA SER A 126 -18.43 23.58 -13.69
C SER A 126 -19.85 23.45 -14.25
N LYS A 127 -20.89 23.89 -13.52
CA LYS A 127 -22.21 24.10 -14.13
C LYS A 127 -22.06 25.27 -15.11
N PRO A 128 -22.23 25.07 -16.43
CA PRO A 128 -22.32 26.20 -17.32
C PRO A 128 -23.50 27.02 -16.85
N SER A 129 -23.32 28.35 -16.76
CA SER A 129 -24.39 29.31 -16.57
C SER A 129 -25.54 28.92 -17.51
N GLU A 130 -26.59 28.35 -16.93
CA GLU A 130 -27.85 28.17 -17.64
C GLU A 130 -28.31 29.60 -17.90
N ILE A 131 -28.17 29.97 -19.17
CA ILE A 131 -28.42 31.29 -19.74
C ILE A 131 -29.86 31.68 -19.41
N ASP A 132 -30.00 32.96 -19.06
CA ASP A 132 -31.23 33.75 -18.86
C ASP A 132 -32.50 33.24 -19.58
#